data_AF-A0AAD5JWP7-F1
#
_entry.id   AF-A0AAD5JWP7-F1
#
_cell.length_a   1.000
_cell.length_b   1.000
_cell.length_c   1.000
_cell.angle_alpha   90.00
_cell.angle_beta   90.00
_cell.angle_gamma   90.00
#
_symmetry.space_group_name_H-M   'P 1'
#
loop_
_entity.id
_entity.type
_entity.pdbx_description
1 polymer ?
#
loop_
_entity_poly.entity_id
_entity_poly.type
_entity_poly.pdbx_seq_one_letter_code
_entity_poly.pdbx_strand_id
1 'polypeptide(L)'
;MTSSSRTTEGPIRFIHHYASQHCDNYQCYNNNNDTLSYHLSQDHFNDILNNIVRPAFSQHQHPALDTMRYKYYDPTKDSDYLENQPWKENTHGYDQAHVVEWIVDACPLSKLSHYLPQLIPPMLLIMDDYDVNYKIRGVDILHKIVQKVPDDDHDTITALTHVDSVFIATLFNCLTYISDESHLPLVKASYPCMMDLISKTKPLGSQQRAKLYEKIIVDGIIMGLKLGRYTISLRQILFGQLSRIYAEMGVLGVQYLKVILAALMEALTVPSLQLNKAALEALQTIIQICWPRIPGYRTMLLKGLAVSWQFYYTKEKAVGDEMRQLLKETVRLYRLACKGTENADIDALLEFNPSIYSPLLLIDSTSSTASS
;
A
#
# COMPACT_ATOMS: atom_id res chain seq x y z
N MET A 1 16.21 17.05 6.18
CA MET A 1 15.81 16.42 7.46
C MET A 1 15.56 14.95 7.17
N THR A 2 16.53 14.13 7.57
CA THR A 2 16.69 12.73 7.18
C THR A 2 15.85 11.82 8.07
N SER A 3 14.70 11.39 7.55
CA SER A 3 13.92 10.27 8.05
C SER A 3 14.50 8.96 7.51
N SER A 4 15.09 8.10 8.35
CA SER A 4 15.05 6.61 8.20
C SER A 4 15.94 5.81 9.18
N SER A 5 16.41 6.34 10.32
CA SER A 5 17.32 5.57 11.21
C SER A 5 16.76 5.18 12.59
N ARG A 6 15.49 5.48 12.91
CA ARG A 6 14.96 5.26 14.28
C ARG A 6 14.27 3.92 14.51
N THR A 7 13.89 3.17 13.47
CA THR A 7 13.03 1.98 13.63
C THR A 7 13.80 0.69 13.90
N THR A 8 15.05 0.56 13.47
CA THR A 8 15.83 -0.68 13.67
C THR A 8 16.51 -0.76 15.04
N GLU A 9 16.67 0.36 15.74
CA GLU A 9 17.33 0.37 17.05
C GLU A 9 16.43 -0.17 18.17
N GLY A 10 15.11 0.04 18.11
CA GLY A 10 14.19 -0.38 19.17
C GLY A 10 14.18 -1.90 19.41
N PRO A 11 14.00 -2.75 18.39
CA PRO A 11 14.07 -4.20 18.51
C PRO A 11 15.42 -4.68 19.09
N ILE A 12 16.52 -4.04 18.67
CA ILE A 12 17.87 -4.35 19.16
C ILE A 12 18.00 -3.99 20.64
N ARG A 13 17.55 -2.79 21.04
CA ARG A 13 17.57 -2.36 22.45
C ARG A 13 16.75 -3.31 23.33
N PHE A 14 15.60 -3.77 22.83
CA PHE A 14 14.79 -4.77 23.53
C PHE A 14 15.56 -6.07 23.79
N ILE A 15 16.12 -6.71 22.76
CA ILE A 15 16.79 -8.02 22.94
C ILE A 15 17.97 -7.94 23.91
N HIS A 16 18.74 -6.84 23.88
CA HIS A 16 19.85 -6.62 24.81
C HIS A 16 19.35 -6.37 26.23
N HIS A 17 18.29 -5.58 26.40
CA HIS A 17 17.71 -5.31 27.71
C HIS A 17 17.13 -6.58 28.33
N TYR A 18 16.33 -7.34 27.58
CA TYR A 18 15.74 -8.59 28.05
C TYR A 18 16.81 -9.61 28.42
N ALA A 19 17.79 -9.84 27.55
CA ALA A 19 18.86 -10.80 27.81
C ALA A 19 19.71 -10.41 29.04
N SER A 20 19.92 -9.11 29.29
CA SER A 20 20.67 -8.65 30.47
C SER A 20 19.99 -8.98 31.81
N GLN A 21 18.67 -9.20 31.80
CA GLN A 21 17.86 -9.49 32.99
C GLN A 21 17.49 -10.96 33.13
N HIS A 22 17.37 -11.69 32.01
CA HIS A 22 16.75 -13.02 31.98
C HIS A 22 17.63 -14.11 31.36
N CYS A 23 18.84 -13.79 30.88
CA CYS A 23 19.76 -14.77 30.29
C CYS A 23 21.10 -14.79 31.04
N ASP A 24 21.39 -15.91 31.69
CA ASP A 24 22.68 -16.14 32.38
C ASP A 24 23.88 -16.12 31.42
N ASN A 25 23.65 -16.47 30.14
CA ASN A 25 24.68 -16.55 29.10
C ASN A 25 24.78 -15.29 28.23
N TYR A 26 24.18 -14.16 28.64
CA TYR A 26 24.18 -12.92 27.85
C TYR A 26 25.58 -12.50 27.37
N GLN A 27 26.60 -12.67 28.22
CA GLN A 27 27.99 -12.33 27.90
C GLN A 27 28.56 -13.12 26.71
N CYS A 28 28.03 -14.30 26.40
CA CYS A 28 28.45 -15.13 25.27
C CYS A 28 28.00 -14.58 23.91
N TYR A 29 27.05 -13.64 23.89
CA TYR A 29 26.48 -13.04 22.68
C TYR A 29 26.93 -11.59 22.46
N ASN A 30 27.79 -11.06 23.32
CA ASN A 30 28.31 -9.69 23.24
C ASN A 30 28.97 -9.48 21.86
N ASN A 31 28.30 -8.70 21.01
CA ASN A 31 28.69 -8.24 19.66
C ASN A 31 27.99 -8.91 18.46
N ASN A 32 27.06 -9.85 18.64
CA ASN A 32 26.28 -10.38 17.51
C ASN A 32 24.76 -10.44 17.78
N ASN A 33 24.07 -9.39 17.32
CA ASN A 33 22.63 -9.21 17.48
C ASN A 33 21.81 -10.36 16.87
N ASP A 34 22.26 -10.93 15.74
CA ASP A 34 21.54 -12.01 15.07
C ASP A 34 21.59 -13.30 15.89
N THR A 35 22.75 -13.61 16.46
CA THR A 35 22.88 -14.79 17.34
C THR A 35 22.10 -14.65 18.63
N LEU A 36 22.08 -13.44 19.22
CA LEU A 36 21.27 -13.16 20.40
C LEU A 36 19.78 -13.28 20.09
N SER A 37 19.33 -12.64 19.01
CA SER A 37 17.95 -12.70 18.53
C SER A 37 17.52 -14.15 18.27
N TYR A 38 18.38 -14.95 17.64
CA TYR A 38 18.12 -16.37 17.40
C TYR A 38 17.97 -17.17 18.71
N HIS A 39 18.88 -17.00 19.68
CA HIS A 39 18.77 -17.66 20.99
C HIS A 39 17.45 -17.30 21.70
N LEU A 40 17.11 -16.01 21.77
CA LEU A 40 15.87 -15.56 22.37
C LEU A 40 14.63 -16.10 21.64
N SER A 41 14.70 -16.22 20.30
CA SER A 41 13.62 -16.78 19.48
C SER A 41 13.35 -18.27 19.74
N GLN A 42 14.37 -19.02 20.15
CA GLN A 42 14.23 -20.45 20.44
C GLN A 42 13.79 -20.71 21.88
N ASP A 43 14.42 -20.03 22.83
CA ASP A 43 14.34 -20.40 24.25
C ASP A 43 13.40 -19.50 25.06
N HIS A 44 13.19 -18.26 24.65
CA HIS A 44 12.48 -17.23 25.44
C HIS A 44 11.17 -16.73 24.83
N PHE A 45 10.81 -17.18 23.63
CA PHE A 45 9.66 -16.65 22.88
C PHE A 45 8.33 -16.71 23.65
N ASN A 46 8.06 -17.85 24.30
CA ASN A 46 6.85 -18.04 25.11
C ASN A 46 6.83 -17.14 26.35
N ASP A 47 7.98 -16.93 26.97
CA ASP A 47 8.12 -16.06 28.14
C ASP A 47 7.86 -14.61 27.74
N ILE A 48 8.50 -14.14 26.66
CA ILE A 48 8.32 -12.79 26.13
C ILE A 48 6.85 -12.53 25.76
N LEU A 49 6.19 -13.46 25.08
CA LEU A 49 4.77 -13.33 24.74
C LEU A 49 3.87 -13.24 25.97
N ASN A 50 4.05 -14.13 26.94
CA ASN A 50 3.14 -14.24 28.08
C ASN A 50 3.39 -13.23 29.20
N ASN A 51 4.66 -12.85 29.42
CA ASN A 51 5.07 -12.05 30.56
C ASN A 51 5.45 -10.60 30.19
N ILE A 52 5.67 -10.30 28.90
CA ILE A 52 6.00 -8.94 28.43
C ILE A 52 4.89 -8.38 27.55
N VAL A 53 4.61 -9.03 26.43
CA VAL A 53 3.61 -8.53 25.46
C VAL A 53 2.21 -8.58 26.05
N ARG A 54 1.75 -9.77 26.44
CA ARG A 54 0.36 -9.95 26.89
C ARG A 54 -0.03 -9.00 28.05
N PRO A 55 0.77 -8.81 29.12
CA PRO A 55 0.42 -7.90 30.19
C PRO A 55 0.31 -6.44 29.72
N ALA A 56 1.24 -5.99 28.87
CA ALA A 56 1.26 -4.61 28.39
C ALA A 56 0.06 -4.26 27.51
N PHE A 57 -0.44 -5.22 26.72
CA PHE A 57 -1.62 -5.04 25.87
C PHE A 57 -2.94 -5.42 26.58
N SER A 58 -2.90 -6.15 27.70
CA SER A 58 -4.11 -6.63 28.40
C SER A 58 -4.92 -5.54 29.10
N GLN A 59 -4.29 -4.43 29.50
CA GLN A 59 -4.96 -3.33 30.19
C GLN A 59 -5.87 -2.52 29.25
N HIS A 60 -5.68 -2.66 27.94
CA HIS A 60 -6.41 -1.93 26.91
C HIS A 60 -7.01 -2.91 25.89
N GLN A 61 -8.21 -3.44 26.16
CA GLN A 61 -8.92 -4.25 25.16
C GLN A 61 -9.42 -3.35 24.02
N HIS A 62 -9.25 -3.84 22.79
CA HIS A 62 -9.74 -3.15 21.60
C HIS A 62 -11.27 -2.99 21.65
N PRO A 63 -11.86 -1.84 21.27
CA PRO A 63 -13.31 -1.62 21.33
C PRO A 63 -14.14 -2.68 20.58
N ALA A 64 -13.62 -3.27 19.50
CA ALA A 64 -14.30 -4.36 18.78
C ALA A 64 -14.36 -5.69 19.57
N LEU A 65 -13.59 -5.81 20.65
CA LEU A 65 -13.53 -6.98 21.54
C LEU A 65 -14.17 -6.68 22.92
N ASP A 66 -14.38 -5.40 23.26
CA ASP A 66 -14.98 -4.95 24.52
C ASP A 66 -16.50 -4.72 24.35
N THR A 67 -17.27 -5.79 24.60
CA THR A 67 -18.75 -5.77 24.52
C THR A 67 -19.43 -4.88 25.58
N MET A 68 -18.69 -4.36 26.58
CA MET A 68 -19.26 -3.61 27.71
C MET A 68 -19.20 -2.08 27.52
N ARG A 69 -18.41 -1.56 26.58
CA ARG A 69 -18.16 -0.11 26.42
C ARG A 69 -19.29 0.70 25.77
N TYR A 70 -20.32 0.08 25.21
CA TYR A 70 -21.44 0.82 24.59
C TYR A 70 -22.36 1.54 25.60
N LYS A 71 -22.11 1.45 26.91
CA LYS A 71 -23.04 1.98 27.93
C LYS A 71 -22.67 3.30 28.60
N TYR A 72 -21.42 3.77 28.54
CA TYR A 72 -21.03 5.01 29.23
C TYR A 72 -19.94 5.77 28.47
N TYR A 73 -20.32 6.87 27.83
CA TYR A 73 -19.38 7.82 27.23
C TYR A 73 -18.93 8.81 28.32
N ASP A 74 -17.66 8.72 28.73
CA ASP A 74 -17.00 9.69 29.63
C ASP A 74 -15.74 10.23 28.93
N PRO A 75 -15.78 11.46 28.40
CA PRO A 75 -14.68 12.05 27.63
C PRO A 75 -13.36 12.13 28.40
N THR A 76 -13.42 12.25 29.73
CA THR A 76 -12.22 12.42 30.56
C THR A 76 -11.47 11.11 30.76
N LYS A 77 -12.21 10.01 31.01
CA LYS A 77 -11.65 8.67 31.15
C LYS A 77 -11.16 8.11 29.82
N ASP A 78 -11.81 8.46 28.71
CA ASP A 78 -11.34 8.05 27.38
C ASP A 78 -10.05 8.77 26.97
N SER A 79 -9.83 10.04 27.37
CA SER A 79 -8.57 10.75 27.15
C SER A 79 -7.40 10.09 27.89
N ASP A 80 -7.56 9.81 29.20
CA ASP A 80 -6.53 9.12 30.00
C ASP A 80 -6.26 7.69 29.50
N TYR A 81 -7.28 6.99 29.00
CA TYR A 81 -7.20 5.65 28.41
C TYR A 81 -6.44 5.63 27.06
N LEU A 82 -6.45 6.73 26.32
CA LEU A 82 -5.69 6.87 25.09
C LEU A 82 -4.23 7.27 25.36
N GLU A 83 -4.00 8.13 26.35
CA GLU A 83 -2.68 8.70 26.64
C GLU A 83 -1.78 7.80 27.50
N ASN A 84 -2.33 7.08 28.50
CA ASN A 84 -1.54 6.30 29.46
C ASN A 84 -1.52 4.80 29.15
N GLN A 85 -1.12 4.45 27.94
CA GLN A 85 -1.07 3.06 27.50
C GLN A 85 0.29 2.42 27.86
N PRO A 86 0.35 1.37 28.71
CA PRO A 86 1.59 0.73 29.13
C PRO A 86 2.45 0.24 27.96
N TRP A 87 1.79 -0.18 26.87
CA TRP A 87 2.49 -0.68 25.70
C TRP A 87 3.26 0.40 24.92
N LYS A 88 2.99 1.69 25.18
CA LYS A 88 3.70 2.85 24.62
C LYS A 88 4.84 3.35 25.52
N GLU A 89 5.01 2.80 26.71
CA GLU A 89 6.08 3.21 27.62
C GLU A 89 7.46 2.96 26.99
N ASN A 90 8.32 3.99 26.99
CA ASN A 90 9.61 3.97 26.30
C ASN A 90 10.78 4.36 27.24
N THR A 91 10.87 3.69 28.37
CA THR A 91 11.88 3.97 29.41
C THR A 91 13.27 3.46 29.00
N HIS A 92 13.35 2.42 28.18
CA HIS A 92 14.60 1.76 27.77
C HIS A 92 14.99 1.99 26.30
N GLY A 93 14.36 2.96 25.64
CA GLY A 93 14.58 3.23 24.21
C GLY A 93 13.88 2.26 23.27
N TYR A 94 12.95 1.45 23.78
CA TYR A 94 12.01 0.65 23.02
C TYR A 94 10.63 0.70 23.70
N ASP A 95 9.58 0.45 22.92
CA ASP A 95 8.19 0.27 23.36
C ASP A 95 7.71 -1.15 22.99
N GLN A 96 6.50 -1.52 23.35
CA GLN A 96 6.01 -2.88 23.12
C GLN A 96 5.65 -3.17 21.66
N ALA A 97 5.43 -2.15 20.84
CA ALA A 97 5.32 -2.35 19.40
C ALA A 97 6.67 -2.80 18.81
N HIS A 98 7.81 -2.36 19.35
CA HIS A 98 9.13 -2.85 18.93
C HIS A 98 9.33 -4.32 19.30
N VAL A 99 8.77 -4.75 20.43
CA VAL A 99 8.79 -6.15 20.85
C VAL A 99 7.98 -7.00 19.86
N VAL A 100 6.79 -6.54 19.46
CA VAL A 100 5.96 -7.23 18.46
C VAL A 100 6.65 -7.28 17.08
N GLU A 101 7.29 -6.19 16.66
CA GLU A 101 8.11 -6.15 15.43
C GLU A 101 9.23 -7.20 15.48
N TRP A 102 9.99 -7.24 16.58
CA TRP A 102 11.04 -8.23 16.80
C TRP A 102 10.50 -9.65 16.74
N ILE A 103 9.38 -9.94 17.42
CA ILE A 103 8.75 -11.26 17.41
C ILE A 103 8.43 -11.68 15.97
N VAL A 104 7.80 -10.80 15.17
CA VAL A 104 7.46 -11.13 13.79
C VAL A 104 8.69 -11.41 12.95
N ASP A 105 9.75 -10.61 13.12
CA ASP A 105 11.00 -10.79 12.39
C ASP A 105 11.71 -12.10 12.80
N ALA A 106 11.82 -12.37 14.10
CA ALA A 106 12.57 -13.49 14.67
C ALA A 106 11.79 -14.83 14.71
N CYS A 107 10.46 -14.82 14.66
CA CYS A 107 9.65 -16.04 14.76
C CYS A 107 9.99 -17.02 13.62
N PRO A 108 10.34 -18.28 13.92
CA PRO A 108 10.43 -19.31 12.90
C PRO A 108 9.06 -19.51 12.22
N LEU A 109 9.06 -19.68 10.89
CA LEU A 109 7.83 -19.90 10.12
C LEU A 109 7.01 -21.08 10.64
N SER A 110 7.68 -22.18 10.99
CA SER A 110 7.05 -23.39 11.55
C SER A 110 6.31 -23.18 12.87
N LYS A 111 6.55 -22.05 13.57
CA LYS A 111 5.88 -21.70 14.82
C LYS A 111 4.92 -20.51 14.67
N LEU A 112 4.87 -19.86 13.51
CA LEU A 112 4.12 -18.62 13.32
C LEU A 112 2.61 -18.85 13.48
N SER A 113 2.06 -19.90 12.86
CA SER A 113 0.64 -20.27 13.00
C SER A 113 0.22 -20.47 14.46
N HIS A 114 1.11 -21.01 15.30
CA HIS A 114 0.87 -21.22 16.73
C HIS A 114 0.83 -19.91 17.54
N TYR A 115 1.72 -18.97 17.24
CA TYR A 115 1.81 -17.69 17.97
C TYR A 115 0.87 -16.61 17.44
N LEU A 116 0.45 -16.70 16.17
CA LEU A 116 -0.38 -15.71 15.51
C LEU A 116 -1.66 -15.35 16.30
N PRO A 117 -2.42 -16.29 16.90
CA PRO A 117 -3.57 -15.97 17.75
C PRO A 117 -3.27 -15.02 18.90
N GLN A 118 -2.07 -15.10 19.48
CA GLN A 118 -1.65 -14.24 20.59
C GLN A 118 -1.16 -12.87 20.11
N LEU A 119 -0.72 -12.77 18.85
CA LEU A 119 -0.22 -11.54 18.23
C LEU A 119 -1.33 -10.68 17.62
N ILE A 120 -2.45 -11.28 17.23
CA ILE A 120 -3.57 -10.56 16.62
C ILE A 120 -4.08 -9.41 17.52
N PRO A 121 -4.37 -9.60 18.82
CA PRO A 121 -4.87 -8.49 19.64
C PRO A 121 -3.89 -7.32 19.77
N PRO A 122 -2.59 -7.53 20.08
CA PRO A 122 -1.60 -6.46 20.04
C PRO A 122 -1.49 -5.75 18.68
N MET A 123 -1.48 -6.51 17.58
CA MET A 123 -1.38 -5.94 16.24
C MET A 123 -2.57 -5.03 15.92
N LEU A 124 -3.80 -5.49 16.21
CA LEU A 124 -5.00 -4.69 16.00
C LEU A 124 -4.98 -3.43 16.87
N LEU A 125 -4.57 -3.53 18.13
CA LEU A 125 -4.48 -2.35 19.01
C LEU A 125 -3.48 -1.31 18.46
N ILE A 126 -2.31 -1.76 17.96
CA ILE A 126 -1.32 -0.87 17.34
C ILE A 126 -1.88 -0.23 16.06
N MET A 127 -2.58 -1.00 15.21
CA MET A 127 -3.17 -0.51 13.96
C MET A 127 -4.36 0.43 14.17
N ASP A 128 -5.10 0.25 15.27
CA ASP A 128 -6.26 1.05 15.61
C ASP A 128 -5.93 2.26 16.52
N ASP A 129 -4.65 2.47 16.84
CA ASP A 129 -4.20 3.59 17.66
C ASP A 129 -4.49 4.97 17.04
N TYR A 130 -4.71 6.00 17.86
CA TYR A 130 -4.96 7.36 17.34
C TYR A 130 -3.71 8.00 16.74
N ASP A 131 -2.51 7.65 17.19
CA ASP A 131 -1.25 8.13 16.62
C ASP A 131 -0.93 7.35 15.34
N VAL A 132 -0.85 8.10 14.25
CA VAL A 132 -0.60 7.60 12.91
C VAL A 132 0.74 6.86 12.81
N ASN A 133 1.74 7.19 13.63
CA ASN A 133 3.02 6.49 13.62
C ASN A 133 2.86 5.04 14.09
N TYR A 134 2.06 4.79 15.12
CA TYR A 134 1.76 3.42 15.57
C TYR A 134 0.90 2.70 14.53
N LYS A 135 -0.07 3.37 13.89
CA LYS A 135 -0.83 2.77 12.79
C LYS A 135 0.07 2.26 11.67
N ILE A 136 1.04 3.07 11.23
CA ILE A 136 2.00 2.70 10.18
C ILE A 136 2.77 1.45 10.60
N ARG A 137 3.31 1.43 11.83
CA ARG A 137 4.02 0.27 12.38
C ARG A 137 3.14 -0.98 12.41
N GLY A 138 1.89 -0.85 12.83
CA GLY A 138 0.92 -1.94 12.82
C GLY A 138 0.68 -2.52 11.42
N VAL A 139 0.51 -1.63 10.42
CA VAL A 139 0.38 -2.03 9.00
C VAL A 139 1.64 -2.75 8.52
N ASP A 140 2.83 -2.24 8.86
CA ASP A 140 4.11 -2.86 8.48
C ASP A 140 4.31 -4.22 9.14
N ILE A 141 3.95 -4.38 10.41
CA ILE A 141 3.98 -5.67 11.14
C ILE A 141 3.09 -6.70 10.43
N LEU A 142 1.84 -6.32 10.11
CA LEU A 142 0.93 -7.19 9.37
C LEU A 142 1.48 -7.54 7.99
N HIS A 143 2.01 -6.55 7.27
CA HIS A 143 2.52 -6.74 5.91
C HIS A 143 3.71 -7.69 5.90
N LYS A 144 4.63 -7.56 6.86
CA LYS A 144 5.74 -8.49 7.07
C LYS A 144 5.27 -9.93 7.29
N ILE A 145 4.25 -10.15 8.12
CA ILE A 145 3.67 -11.49 8.31
C ILE A 145 3.17 -12.03 6.96
N VAL A 146 2.37 -11.25 6.24
CA VAL A 146 1.78 -11.68 4.96
C VAL A 146 2.86 -12.00 3.91
N GLN A 147 3.94 -11.22 3.87
CA GLN A 147 5.06 -11.44 2.95
C GLN A 147 5.95 -12.62 3.35
N LYS A 148 6.11 -12.87 4.65
CA LYS A 148 6.95 -13.94 5.19
C LYS A 148 6.32 -15.32 4.95
N VAL A 149 4.99 -15.43 4.93
CA VAL A 149 4.24 -16.69 4.78
C VAL A 149 4.27 -17.20 3.33
N PRO A 150 4.90 -18.37 3.06
CA PRO A 150 4.89 -19.01 1.75
C PRO A 150 3.47 -19.39 1.28
N ASP A 151 3.27 -19.53 -0.03
CA ASP A 151 1.95 -19.87 -0.60
C ASP A 151 1.50 -21.32 -0.28
N ASP A 152 2.43 -22.19 0.12
CA ASP A 152 2.19 -23.59 0.52
C ASP A 152 2.04 -23.78 2.04
N ASP A 153 2.19 -22.73 2.85
CA ASP A 153 1.93 -22.77 4.30
C ASP A 153 0.43 -22.65 4.60
N HIS A 154 -0.28 -23.75 4.40
CA HIS A 154 -1.73 -23.82 4.57
C HIS A 154 -2.19 -23.53 6.00
N ASP A 155 -1.42 -23.87 7.02
CA ASP A 155 -1.80 -23.68 8.42
C ASP A 155 -1.83 -22.18 8.76
N THR A 156 -0.77 -21.44 8.41
CA THR A 156 -0.70 -20.01 8.67
C THR A 156 -1.70 -19.24 7.80
N ILE A 157 -1.87 -19.60 6.52
CA ILE A 157 -2.87 -18.99 5.63
C ILE A 157 -4.29 -19.19 6.17
N THR A 158 -4.60 -20.39 6.67
CA THR A 158 -5.92 -20.68 7.26
C THR A 158 -6.15 -19.82 8.50
N ALA A 159 -5.16 -19.74 9.40
CA ALA A 159 -5.23 -18.88 10.58
C ALA A 159 -5.46 -17.41 10.22
N LEU A 160 -4.74 -16.88 9.22
CA LEU A 160 -4.95 -15.51 8.72
C LEU A 160 -6.35 -15.33 8.11
N THR A 161 -6.82 -16.30 7.34
CA THR A 161 -8.13 -16.25 6.67
C THR A 161 -9.29 -16.17 7.67
N HIS A 162 -9.14 -16.77 8.86
CA HIS A 162 -10.15 -16.70 9.91
C HIS A 162 -10.33 -15.30 10.51
N VAL A 163 -9.31 -14.44 10.42
CA VAL A 163 -9.29 -13.10 11.04
C VAL A 163 -9.11 -11.97 10.04
N ASP A 164 -8.94 -12.28 8.75
CA ASP A 164 -8.62 -11.31 7.71
C ASP A 164 -9.64 -10.17 7.59
N SER A 165 -10.92 -10.45 7.84
CA SER A 165 -11.98 -9.45 7.76
C SER A 165 -11.75 -8.28 8.72
N VAL A 166 -11.16 -8.54 9.89
CA VAL A 166 -10.87 -7.51 10.89
C VAL A 166 -9.70 -6.65 10.41
N PHE A 167 -8.60 -7.27 9.97
CA PHE A 167 -7.46 -6.55 9.41
C PHE A 167 -7.83 -5.74 8.16
N ILE A 168 -8.61 -6.31 7.25
CA ILE A 168 -9.10 -5.62 6.05
C ILE A 168 -9.95 -4.41 6.45
N ALA A 169 -10.84 -4.54 7.45
CA ALA A 169 -11.63 -3.40 7.94
C ALA A 169 -10.74 -2.30 8.53
N THR A 170 -9.76 -2.65 9.36
CA THR A 170 -8.79 -1.69 9.90
C THR A 170 -7.97 -1.03 8.80
N LEU A 171 -7.50 -1.78 7.79
CA LEU A 171 -6.78 -1.23 6.63
C LEU A 171 -7.64 -0.25 5.82
N PHE A 172 -8.94 -0.52 5.64
CA PHE A 172 -9.85 0.44 5.02
C PHE A 172 -9.98 1.73 5.84
N ASN A 173 -10.02 1.65 7.17
CA ASN A 173 -10.01 2.84 8.03
C ASN A 173 -8.72 3.64 7.86
N CYS A 174 -7.56 2.99 7.71
CA CYS A 174 -6.30 3.67 7.41
C CYS A 174 -6.34 4.48 6.10
N LEU A 175 -7.13 4.04 5.10
CA LEU A 175 -7.27 4.77 3.84
C LEU A 175 -8.06 6.08 3.96
N THR A 176 -8.74 6.35 5.09
CA THR A 176 -9.47 7.60 5.29
C THR A 176 -8.57 8.73 5.80
N TYR A 177 -7.31 8.44 6.13
CA TYR A 177 -6.30 9.41 6.62
C TYR A 177 -5.69 10.23 5.47
N ILE A 178 -6.56 10.89 4.70
CA ILE A 178 -6.20 11.65 3.48
C ILE A 178 -6.27 13.17 3.66
N SER A 179 -6.75 13.65 4.81
CA SER A 179 -6.98 15.08 5.05
C SER A 179 -5.69 15.86 5.37
N ASP A 180 -4.68 15.17 5.91
CA ASP A 180 -3.37 15.72 6.24
C ASP A 180 -2.31 14.98 5.43
N GLU A 181 -1.44 15.73 4.75
CA GLU A 181 -0.33 15.17 3.96
C GLU A 181 0.66 14.38 4.82
N SER A 182 0.82 14.76 6.09
CA SER A 182 1.69 14.06 7.03
C SER A 182 1.28 12.61 7.28
N HIS A 183 -0.01 12.29 7.03
CA HIS A 183 -0.58 10.95 7.23
C HIS A 183 -0.57 10.09 5.96
N LEU A 184 -0.20 10.64 4.80
CA LEU A 184 -0.14 9.88 3.55
C LEU A 184 0.81 8.66 3.55
N PRO A 185 1.89 8.60 4.36
CA PRO A 185 2.66 7.38 4.53
C PRO A 185 1.80 6.19 5.00
N LEU A 186 0.80 6.42 5.86
CA LEU A 186 -0.14 5.38 6.30
C LEU A 186 -0.97 4.85 5.14
N VAL A 187 -1.54 5.75 4.34
CA VAL A 187 -2.32 5.38 3.14
C VAL A 187 -1.45 4.59 2.16
N LYS A 188 -0.22 5.05 1.93
CA LYS A 188 0.75 4.42 1.04
C LYS A 188 1.13 3.01 1.50
N ALA A 189 1.31 2.79 2.80
CA ALA A 189 1.61 1.46 3.37
C ALA A 189 0.40 0.52 3.36
N SER A 190 -0.81 1.06 3.56
CA SER A 190 -2.03 0.26 3.72
C SER A 190 -2.48 -0.45 2.44
N TYR A 191 -2.34 0.20 1.27
CA TYR A 191 -2.74 -0.40 -0.01
C TYR A 191 -2.03 -1.73 -0.35
N PRO A 192 -0.68 -1.80 -0.39
CA PRO A 192 0.02 -3.04 -0.70
C PRO A 192 -0.22 -4.11 0.36
N CYS A 193 -0.24 -3.74 1.65
CA CYS A 193 -0.55 -4.66 2.75
C CYS A 193 -1.94 -5.30 2.57
N MET A 194 -2.96 -4.48 2.29
CA MET A 194 -4.32 -4.95 2.05
C MET A 194 -4.41 -5.86 0.81
N MET A 195 -3.80 -5.47 -0.30
CA MET A 195 -3.83 -6.27 -1.52
C MET A 195 -3.07 -7.60 -1.36
N ASP A 196 -1.93 -7.62 -0.67
CA ASP A 196 -1.19 -8.86 -0.38
C ASP A 196 -2.00 -9.77 0.55
N LEU A 197 -2.64 -9.21 1.59
CA LEU A 197 -3.49 -9.98 2.50
C LEU A 197 -4.67 -10.61 1.76
N ILE A 198 -5.35 -9.85 0.89
CA ILE A 198 -6.43 -10.37 0.04
C ILE A 198 -5.91 -11.47 -0.89
N SER A 199 -4.76 -11.25 -1.54
CA SER A 199 -4.17 -12.26 -2.41
C SER A 199 -3.82 -13.55 -1.69
N LYS A 200 -3.38 -13.45 -0.44
CA LYS A 200 -2.98 -14.58 0.41
C LYS A 200 -4.18 -15.37 0.95
N THR A 201 -5.26 -14.68 1.31
CA THR A 201 -6.40 -15.28 2.03
C THR A 201 -7.61 -15.60 1.17
N LYS A 202 -7.74 -14.94 0.00
CA LYS A 202 -8.88 -15.12 -0.91
C LYS A 202 -8.42 -15.75 -2.23
N PRO A 203 -8.97 -16.91 -2.63
CA PRO A 203 -8.61 -17.56 -3.88
C PRO A 203 -8.79 -16.64 -5.09
N LEU A 204 -7.88 -16.78 -6.06
CA LEU A 204 -7.95 -16.05 -7.33
C LEU A 204 -9.28 -16.36 -8.04
N GLY A 205 -9.95 -15.33 -8.56
CA GLY A 205 -11.25 -15.47 -9.23
C GLY A 205 -12.45 -15.71 -8.31
N SER A 206 -12.26 -15.79 -6.99
CA SER A 206 -13.38 -15.91 -6.06
C SER A 206 -14.24 -14.64 -6.02
N GLN A 207 -15.56 -14.80 -5.81
CA GLN A 207 -16.48 -13.67 -5.70
C GLN A 207 -16.13 -12.75 -4.52
N GLN A 208 -15.61 -13.31 -3.43
CA GLN A 208 -15.17 -12.53 -2.26
C GLN A 208 -13.99 -11.63 -2.61
N ARG A 209 -12.97 -12.16 -3.31
CA ARG A 209 -11.82 -11.39 -3.79
C ARG A 209 -12.28 -10.25 -4.72
N ALA A 210 -13.16 -10.56 -5.68
CA ALA A 210 -13.69 -9.55 -6.60
C ALA A 210 -14.43 -8.41 -5.87
N LYS A 211 -15.29 -8.74 -4.90
CA LYS A 211 -15.99 -7.74 -4.06
C LYS A 211 -15.02 -6.85 -3.26
N LEU A 212 -13.93 -7.43 -2.76
CA LEU A 212 -12.93 -6.67 -2.01
C LEU A 212 -12.18 -5.70 -2.93
N TYR A 213 -11.73 -6.12 -4.11
CA TYR A 213 -11.08 -5.20 -5.07
C TYR A 213 -12.04 -4.12 -5.60
N GLU A 214 -13.30 -4.47 -5.81
CA GLU A 214 -14.34 -3.49 -6.10
C GLU A 214 -14.46 -2.44 -4.98
N LYS A 215 -14.48 -2.89 -3.73
CA LYS A 215 -14.46 -1.99 -2.57
C LYS A 215 -13.20 -1.13 -2.52
N ILE A 216 -12.02 -1.66 -2.86
CA ILE A 216 -10.77 -0.87 -2.94
C ILE A 216 -10.91 0.25 -3.99
N ILE A 217 -11.46 -0.04 -5.18
CA ILE A 217 -11.69 0.99 -6.19
C ILE A 217 -12.68 2.04 -5.70
N VAL A 218 -13.83 1.63 -5.15
CA VAL A 218 -14.91 2.57 -4.82
C VAL A 218 -14.57 3.38 -3.57
N ASP A 219 -14.24 2.70 -2.47
CA ASP A 219 -14.07 3.31 -1.15
C ASP A 219 -12.65 3.82 -0.92
N GLY A 220 -11.64 3.21 -1.57
CA GLY A 220 -10.25 3.65 -1.49
C GLY A 220 -9.91 4.71 -2.55
N ILE A 221 -9.97 4.31 -3.83
CA ILE A 221 -9.47 5.15 -4.92
C ILE A 221 -10.46 6.27 -5.28
N ILE A 222 -11.69 5.94 -5.67
CA ILE A 222 -12.67 6.92 -6.15
C ILE A 222 -13.04 7.88 -5.03
N MET A 223 -13.28 7.38 -3.81
CA MET A 223 -13.54 8.25 -2.66
C MET A 223 -12.32 9.11 -2.33
N GLY A 224 -11.11 8.54 -2.32
CA GLY A 224 -9.87 9.27 -2.10
C GLY A 224 -9.65 10.41 -3.11
N LEU A 225 -9.94 10.17 -4.40
CA LEU A 225 -9.86 11.18 -5.45
C LEU A 225 -10.90 12.30 -5.29
N LYS A 226 -12.09 12.00 -4.75
CA LYS A 226 -13.16 12.97 -4.51
C LYS A 226 -12.92 13.82 -3.27
N LEU A 227 -12.50 13.21 -2.17
CA LEU A 227 -12.36 13.86 -0.85
C LEU A 227 -10.99 14.48 -0.63
N GLY A 228 -9.95 13.90 -1.23
CA GLY A 228 -8.57 14.26 -0.99
C GLY A 228 -8.16 15.56 -1.68
N ARG A 229 -8.57 16.71 -1.11
CA ARG A 229 -8.21 18.13 -1.33
C ARG A 229 -7.36 18.55 -2.56
N TYR A 230 -7.51 17.90 -3.71
CA TYR A 230 -6.68 18.07 -4.91
C TYR A 230 -5.16 17.95 -4.65
N THR A 231 -4.74 17.23 -3.61
CA THR A 231 -3.32 17.06 -3.28
C THR A 231 -2.61 16.19 -4.31
N ILE A 232 -1.52 16.71 -4.88
CA ILE A 232 -0.68 16.00 -5.88
C ILE A 232 -0.12 14.70 -5.28
N SER A 233 0.42 14.76 -4.06
CA SER A 233 1.02 13.62 -3.35
C SER A 233 0.04 12.45 -3.18
N LEU A 234 -1.19 12.74 -2.77
CA LEU A 234 -2.23 11.73 -2.63
C LEU A 234 -2.60 11.12 -3.98
N ARG A 235 -2.86 11.94 -5.01
CA ARG A 235 -3.20 11.44 -6.35
C ARG A 235 -2.10 10.53 -6.90
N GLN A 236 -0.83 10.87 -6.70
CA GLN A 236 0.29 10.02 -7.06
C GLN A 236 0.25 8.66 -6.35
N ILE A 237 -0.03 8.64 -5.05
CA ILE A 237 -0.19 7.38 -4.28
C ILE A 237 -1.34 6.55 -4.84
N LEU A 238 -2.51 7.16 -5.06
CA LEU A 238 -3.71 6.47 -5.55
C LEU A 238 -3.50 5.90 -6.96
N PHE A 239 -2.93 6.69 -7.89
CA PHE A 239 -2.65 6.21 -9.24
C PHE A 239 -1.61 5.10 -9.26
N GLY A 240 -0.61 5.15 -8.37
CA GLY A 240 0.36 4.06 -8.23
C GLY A 240 -0.27 2.71 -7.87
N GLN A 241 -1.47 2.69 -7.29
CA GLN A 241 -2.18 1.43 -6.97
C GLN A 241 -3.02 0.90 -8.15
N LEU A 242 -3.40 1.75 -9.09
CA LEU A 242 -4.37 1.41 -10.14
C LEU A 242 -3.91 0.24 -11.01
N SER A 243 -2.63 0.17 -11.37
CA SER A 243 -2.11 -0.92 -12.21
C SER A 243 -2.35 -2.29 -11.57
N ARG A 244 -2.02 -2.42 -10.28
CA ARG A 244 -2.22 -3.65 -9.52
C ARG A 244 -3.70 -3.97 -9.34
N ILE A 245 -4.51 -2.98 -9.02
CA ILE A 245 -5.95 -3.18 -8.84
C ILE A 245 -6.63 -3.62 -10.14
N TYR A 246 -6.32 -2.98 -11.27
CA TYR A 246 -6.88 -3.37 -12.56
C TYR A 246 -6.38 -4.74 -13.03
N ALA A 247 -5.13 -5.10 -12.75
CA ALA A 247 -4.61 -6.46 -13.01
C ALA A 247 -5.43 -7.53 -12.28
N GLU A 248 -5.84 -7.26 -11.04
CA GLU A 248 -6.64 -8.18 -10.22
C GLU A 248 -8.12 -8.21 -10.62
N MET A 249 -8.69 -7.06 -11.00
CA MET A 249 -10.09 -6.96 -11.40
C MET A 249 -10.35 -7.46 -12.84
N GLY A 250 -9.37 -7.35 -13.71
CA GLY A 250 -9.52 -7.63 -15.14
C GLY A 250 -10.70 -6.87 -15.75
N VAL A 251 -11.59 -7.60 -16.43
CA VAL A 251 -12.74 -7.04 -17.16
C VAL A 251 -13.74 -6.32 -16.23
N LEU A 252 -13.78 -6.67 -14.93
CA LEU A 252 -14.65 -5.98 -13.96
C LEU A 252 -14.25 -4.51 -13.77
N GLY A 253 -13.01 -4.14 -14.09
CA GLY A 253 -12.55 -2.74 -14.03
C GLY A 253 -13.24 -1.81 -15.03
N VAL A 254 -13.86 -2.36 -16.09
CA VAL A 254 -14.52 -1.58 -17.15
C VAL A 254 -15.58 -0.62 -16.62
N GLN A 255 -16.32 -1.00 -15.58
CA GLN A 255 -17.40 -0.19 -15.01
C GLN A 255 -16.91 1.13 -14.39
N TYR A 256 -15.61 1.23 -14.08
CA TYR A 256 -14.99 2.38 -13.44
C TYR A 256 -14.22 3.30 -14.40
N LEU A 257 -14.10 2.93 -15.68
CA LEU A 257 -13.29 3.65 -16.67
C LEU A 257 -13.64 5.13 -16.77
N LYS A 258 -14.93 5.48 -16.81
CA LYS A 258 -15.35 6.88 -16.98
C LYS A 258 -14.75 7.80 -15.91
N VAL A 259 -14.77 7.36 -14.65
CA VAL A 259 -14.28 8.17 -13.52
C VAL A 259 -12.77 8.14 -13.45
N ILE A 260 -12.16 6.95 -13.61
CA ILE A 260 -10.72 6.77 -13.50
C ILE A 260 -9.97 7.44 -14.66
N LEU A 261 -10.40 7.23 -15.91
CA LEU A 261 -9.77 7.86 -17.07
C LEU A 261 -9.87 9.38 -17.01
N ALA A 262 -11.01 9.93 -16.57
CA ALA A 262 -11.15 11.38 -16.39
C ALA A 262 -10.13 11.92 -15.38
N ALA A 263 -9.97 11.26 -14.22
CA ALA A 263 -9.00 11.67 -13.20
C ALA A 263 -7.54 11.57 -13.69
N LEU A 264 -7.20 10.51 -14.42
CA LEU A 264 -5.87 10.35 -15.02
C LEU A 264 -5.59 11.45 -16.04
N MET A 265 -6.55 11.77 -16.92
CA MET A 265 -6.39 12.82 -17.92
C MET A 265 -6.29 14.20 -17.31
N GLU A 266 -7.05 14.48 -16.25
CA GLU A 266 -6.91 15.72 -15.48
C GLU A 266 -5.51 15.84 -14.88
N ALA A 267 -4.99 14.74 -14.31
CA ALA A 267 -3.65 14.74 -13.73
C ALA A 267 -2.56 15.07 -14.75
N LEU A 268 -2.66 14.56 -15.98
CA LEU A 268 -1.71 14.85 -17.07
C LEU A 268 -1.64 16.33 -17.47
N THR A 269 -2.64 17.14 -17.10
CA THR A 269 -2.62 18.59 -17.32
C THR A 269 -1.86 19.35 -16.24
N VAL A 270 -1.57 18.72 -15.10
CA VAL A 270 -0.82 19.31 -14.00
C VAL A 270 0.68 19.14 -14.27
N PRO A 271 1.50 20.20 -14.11
CA PRO A 271 2.94 20.15 -14.39
C PRO A 271 3.72 19.44 -13.27
N SER A 272 3.42 18.17 -12.99
CA SER A 272 4.10 17.33 -12.00
C SER A 272 4.62 16.06 -12.63
N LEU A 273 5.95 15.91 -12.67
CA LEU A 273 6.62 14.74 -13.26
C LEU A 273 6.16 13.42 -12.63
N GLN A 274 6.19 13.35 -11.30
CA GLN A 274 5.90 12.11 -10.58
C GLN A 274 4.42 11.72 -10.70
N LEU A 275 3.52 12.72 -10.66
CA LEU A 275 2.09 12.48 -10.86
C LEU A 275 1.80 12.01 -12.28
N ASN A 276 2.39 12.66 -13.29
CA ASN A 276 2.17 12.34 -14.68
C ASN A 276 2.71 10.95 -15.03
N LYS A 277 3.89 10.59 -14.48
CA LYS A 277 4.44 9.24 -14.61
C LYS A 277 3.50 8.19 -14.02
N ALA A 278 3.06 8.37 -12.76
CA ALA A 278 2.11 7.45 -12.13
C ALA A 278 0.78 7.34 -12.90
N ALA A 279 0.29 8.46 -13.46
CA ALA A 279 -0.92 8.47 -14.26
C ALA A 279 -0.75 7.73 -15.60
N LEU A 280 0.38 7.89 -16.29
CA LEU A 280 0.66 7.18 -17.54
C LEU A 280 0.86 5.68 -17.31
N GLU A 281 1.61 5.27 -16.29
CA GLU A 281 1.81 3.85 -15.94
C GLU A 281 0.48 3.15 -15.63
N ALA A 282 -0.40 3.81 -14.86
CA ALA A 282 -1.76 3.34 -14.61
C ALA A 282 -2.57 3.25 -15.91
N LEU A 283 -2.51 4.29 -16.75
CA LEU A 283 -3.24 4.34 -18.01
C LEU A 283 -2.81 3.22 -18.98
N GLN A 284 -1.52 2.94 -19.11
CA GLN A 284 -1.01 1.86 -19.95
C GLN A 284 -1.60 0.51 -19.53
N THR A 285 -1.60 0.22 -18.23
CA THR A 285 -2.18 -1.01 -17.67
C THR A 285 -3.68 -1.09 -17.96
N ILE A 286 -4.41 0.01 -17.74
CA ILE A 286 -5.85 0.09 -17.99
C ILE A 286 -6.16 -0.09 -19.48
N ILE A 287 -5.39 0.51 -20.38
CA ILE A 287 -5.55 0.34 -21.83
C ILE A 287 -5.35 -1.12 -22.21
N GLN A 288 -4.32 -1.79 -21.69
CA GLN A 288 -4.04 -3.19 -22.00
C GLN A 288 -5.17 -4.12 -21.54
N ILE A 289 -5.71 -3.90 -20.33
CA ILE A 289 -6.74 -4.77 -19.74
C ILE A 289 -8.13 -4.48 -20.30
N CYS A 290 -8.46 -3.19 -20.47
CA CYS A 290 -9.78 -2.73 -20.87
C CYS A 290 -9.86 -2.27 -22.34
N TRP A 291 -8.90 -2.69 -23.19
CA TRP A 291 -8.77 -2.26 -24.59
C TRP A 291 -10.08 -2.29 -25.39
N PRO A 292 -11.02 -3.25 -25.23
CA PRO A 292 -12.24 -3.28 -26.04
C PRO A 292 -13.16 -2.07 -25.81
N ARG A 293 -12.99 -1.36 -24.69
CA ARG A 293 -13.84 -0.22 -24.29
C ARG A 293 -13.13 1.13 -24.43
N ILE A 294 -11.82 1.13 -24.67
CA ILE A 294 -11.02 2.35 -24.88
C ILE A 294 -11.48 3.23 -26.07
N PRO A 295 -11.95 2.68 -27.21
CA PRO A 295 -12.41 3.53 -28.34
C PRO A 295 -13.53 4.52 -28.00
N GLY A 296 -14.33 4.22 -26.97
CA GLY A 296 -15.38 5.12 -26.48
C GLY A 296 -14.84 6.37 -25.77
N TYR A 297 -13.59 6.35 -25.34
CA TYR A 297 -12.91 7.44 -24.63
C TYR A 297 -11.83 8.13 -25.47
N ARG A 298 -11.75 7.81 -26.78
CA ARG A 298 -10.63 8.18 -27.65
C ARG A 298 -10.26 9.67 -27.61
N THR A 299 -11.23 10.54 -27.79
CA THR A 299 -11.03 12.00 -27.85
C THR A 299 -10.56 12.55 -26.50
N MET A 300 -11.09 12.02 -25.39
CA MET A 300 -10.67 12.42 -24.04
C MET A 300 -9.20 12.03 -23.79
N LEU A 301 -8.83 10.81 -24.14
CA LEU A 301 -7.48 10.29 -23.96
C LEU A 301 -6.47 11.04 -24.82
N LEU A 302 -6.77 11.21 -26.12
CA LEU A 302 -5.89 11.92 -27.03
C LEU A 302 -5.67 13.37 -26.61
N LYS A 303 -6.72 14.06 -26.14
CA LYS A 303 -6.61 15.42 -25.60
C LYS A 303 -5.64 15.48 -24.41
N GLY A 304 -5.79 14.60 -23.41
CA GLY A 304 -4.91 14.59 -22.24
C GLY A 304 -3.45 14.28 -22.58
N LEU A 305 -3.23 13.29 -23.46
CA LEU A 305 -1.90 12.92 -23.95
C LEU A 305 -1.23 14.06 -24.74
N ALA A 306 -1.98 14.74 -25.61
CA ALA A 306 -1.49 15.87 -26.39
C ALA A 306 -1.08 17.05 -25.51
N VAL A 307 -1.90 17.40 -24.52
CA VAL A 307 -1.60 18.48 -23.56
C VAL A 307 -0.34 18.16 -22.76
N SER A 308 -0.23 16.94 -22.24
CA SER A 308 0.96 16.52 -21.48
C SER A 308 2.22 16.55 -22.35
N TRP A 309 2.11 16.06 -23.59
CA TRP A 309 3.21 16.10 -24.55
C TRP A 309 3.68 17.51 -24.85
N GLN A 310 2.76 18.45 -25.11
CA GLN A 310 3.11 19.84 -25.37
C GLN A 310 3.93 20.44 -24.22
N PHE A 311 3.59 20.11 -22.97
CA PHE A 311 4.32 20.57 -21.80
C PHE A 311 5.76 20.00 -21.74
N TYR A 312 5.94 18.70 -21.97
CA TYR A 312 7.27 18.06 -21.88
C TYR A 312 8.13 18.18 -23.15
N TYR A 313 7.53 18.49 -24.30
CA TYR A 313 8.26 18.65 -25.55
C TYR A 313 9.27 19.79 -25.50
N THR A 314 8.93 20.88 -24.80
CA THR A 314 9.77 22.07 -24.67
C THR A 314 10.79 21.99 -23.51
N LYS A 315 10.74 20.92 -22.70
CA LYS A 315 11.62 20.75 -21.53
C LYS A 315 12.98 20.17 -21.92
N GLU A 316 14.00 20.54 -21.13
CA GLU A 316 15.38 20.06 -21.26
C GLU A 316 15.48 18.53 -21.36
N LYS A 317 16.53 18.05 -22.03
CA LYS A 317 16.70 16.63 -22.40
C LYS A 317 16.55 15.66 -21.22
N ALA A 318 17.26 15.89 -20.11
CA ALA A 318 17.32 14.92 -19.01
C ALA A 318 15.94 14.58 -18.38
N VAL A 319 15.09 15.58 -18.11
CA VAL A 319 13.75 15.36 -17.51
C VAL A 319 12.69 15.09 -18.58
N GLY A 320 12.84 15.71 -19.76
CA GLY A 320 11.87 15.57 -20.83
C GLY A 320 11.96 14.22 -21.56
N ASP A 321 13.13 13.59 -21.65
CA ASP A 321 13.33 12.39 -22.46
C ASP A 321 12.55 11.19 -21.92
N GLU A 322 12.59 10.97 -20.59
CA GLU A 322 11.83 9.90 -19.94
C GLU A 322 10.33 10.05 -20.20
N MET A 323 9.77 11.24 -19.96
CA MET A 323 8.34 11.50 -20.19
C MET A 323 7.95 11.42 -21.66
N ARG A 324 8.81 11.90 -22.56
CA ARG A 324 8.57 11.79 -24.00
C ARG A 324 8.52 10.33 -24.43
N GLN A 325 9.40 9.48 -23.91
CA GLN A 325 9.36 8.03 -24.19
C GLN A 325 8.09 7.39 -23.66
N LEU A 326 7.73 7.67 -22.40
CA LEU A 326 6.53 7.11 -21.77
C LEU A 326 5.23 7.53 -22.48
N LEU A 327 5.15 8.80 -22.92
CA LEU A 327 4.02 9.30 -23.72
C LEU A 327 3.95 8.62 -25.09
N LYS A 328 5.08 8.43 -25.77
CA LYS A 328 5.14 7.72 -27.06
C LYS A 328 4.66 6.28 -26.92
N GLU A 329 5.10 5.56 -25.90
CA GLU A 329 4.65 4.19 -25.62
C GLU A 329 3.14 4.15 -25.32
N THR A 330 2.66 5.09 -24.50
CA THR A 330 1.25 5.18 -24.16
C THR A 330 0.38 5.49 -25.38
N VAL A 331 0.81 6.40 -26.27
CA VAL A 331 0.13 6.68 -27.54
C VAL A 331 0.11 5.46 -28.45
N ARG A 332 1.20 4.68 -28.50
CA ARG A 332 1.24 3.43 -29.27
C ARG A 332 0.19 2.43 -28.77
N LEU A 333 0.11 2.21 -27.45
CA LEU A 333 -0.92 1.35 -26.85
C LEU A 333 -2.34 1.86 -27.11
N TYR A 334 -2.54 3.18 -26.99
CA TYR A 334 -3.79 3.84 -27.30
C TYR A 334 -4.24 3.59 -28.75
N ARG A 335 -3.36 3.77 -29.73
CA ARG A 335 -3.67 3.53 -31.15
C ARG A 335 -4.01 2.07 -31.43
N LEU A 336 -3.27 1.14 -30.81
CA LEU A 336 -3.57 -0.29 -30.91
C LEU A 336 -4.97 -0.64 -30.37
N ALA A 337 -5.39 0.00 -29.28
CA ALA A 337 -6.72 -0.19 -28.71
C ALA A 337 -7.84 0.44 -29.56
N CYS A 338 -7.58 1.61 -30.18
CA CYS A 338 -8.56 2.37 -30.95
C CYS A 338 -8.72 1.91 -32.41
N LYS A 339 -7.74 1.18 -32.96
CA LYS A 339 -7.80 0.52 -34.29
C LYS A 339 -8.20 1.48 -35.43
N GLY A 340 -7.73 2.73 -35.40
CA GLY A 340 -7.93 3.73 -36.45
C GLY A 340 -9.18 4.60 -36.29
N THR A 341 -10.01 4.37 -35.26
CA THR A 341 -11.16 5.25 -34.95
C THR A 341 -10.74 6.66 -34.50
N GLU A 342 -9.48 6.81 -34.12
CA GLU A 342 -8.85 8.05 -33.67
C GLU A 342 -8.20 8.88 -34.79
N ASN A 343 -8.10 8.35 -36.02
CA ASN A 343 -7.31 8.96 -37.09
C ASN A 343 -7.74 10.41 -37.40
N ALA A 344 -9.05 10.67 -37.48
CA ALA A 344 -9.55 12.03 -37.72
C ALA A 344 -9.15 13.02 -36.61
N ASP A 345 -9.13 12.58 -35.35
CA ASP A 345 -8.71 13.42 -34.23
C ASP A 345 -7.17 13.65 -34.25
N ILE A 346 -6.40 12.66 -34.71
CA ILE A 346 -4.94 12.76 -34.91
C ILE A 346 -4.63 13.75 -36.04
N ASP A 347 -5.30 13.63 -37.18
CA ASP A 347 -5.09 14.48 -38.35
C ASP A 347 -5.36 15.95 -37.97
N ALA A 348 -6.43 16.22 -37.22
CA ALA A 348 -6.73 17.56 -36.71
C ALA A 348 -5.61 18.15 -35.82
N LEU A 349 -4.97 17.33 -34.97
CA LEU A 349 -3.83 17.79 -34.15
C LEU A 349 -2.58 18.05 -34.99
N LEU A 350 -2.33 17.21 -36.01
CA LEU A 350 -1.22 17.40 -36.94
C LEU A 350 -1.41 18.66 -37.78
N GLU A 351 -2.63 18.94 -38.25
CA GLU A 351 -2.96 20.19 -38.95
C GLU A 351 -2.78 21.42 -38.06
N PHE A 352 -3.15 21.32 -36.77
CA PHE A 352 -3.03 22.42 -35.83
C PHE A 352 -1.57 22.80 -35.52
N ASN A 353 -0.70 21.82 -35.25
CA ASN A 353 0.73 22.08 -35.06
C ASN A 353 1.61 20.86 -35.42
N PRO A 354 2.07 20.75 -36.68
CA PRO A 354 2.86 19.62 -37.14
C PRO A 354 4.18 19.49 -36.36
N SER A 355 4.84 20.61 -36.07
CA SER A 355 6.18 20.65 -35.46
C SER A 355 6.23 20.02 -34.05
N ILE A 356 5.13 20.14 -33.30
CA ILE A 356 5.03 19.63 -31.93
C ILE A 356 4.51 18.20 -31.93
N TYR A 357 3.47 17.89 -32.72
CA TYR A 357 2.75 16.62 -32.59
C TYR A 357 3.26 15.50 -33.48
N SER A 358 3.96 15.80 -34.58
CA SER A 358 4.52 14.75 -35.46
C SER A 358 5.40 13.74 -34.71
N PRO A 359 6.33 14.14 -33.81
CA PRO A 359 7.17 13.18 -33.10
C PRO A 359 6.42 12.29 -32.11
N LEU A 360 5.19 12.64 -31.72
CA LEU A 360 4.32 11.83 -30.86
C LEU A 360 3.37 10.93 -31.67
N LEU A 361 2.79 11.45 -32.76
CA LEU A 361 1.66 10.80 -33.43
C LEU A 361 2.09 9.97 -34.65
N LEU A 362 3.22 10.28 -35.29
CA LEU A 362 3.75 9.56 -36.45
C LEU A 362 4.75 8.45 -36.05
N ILE A 363 4.60 7.87 -34.87
CA ILE A 363 5.44 6.74 -34.44
C ILE A 363 5.11 5.56 -35.35
N ASP A 364 6.07 5.14 -36.18
CA ASP A 364 5.94 4.01 -37.07
C ASP A 364 5.55 2.74 -36.31
N SER A 365 4.59 2.00 -36.86
CA SER A 365 4.16 0.68 -36.39
C SER A 365 5.21 -0.43 -36.61
N THR A 366 6.49 -0.09 -36.78
CA THR A 366 7.59 -1.03 -37.00
C THR A 366 8.14 -1.55 -35.67
N SER A 367 7.35 -2.40 -35.02
CA SER A 367 7.89 -3.63 -34.42
C SER A 367 6.79 -4.69 -34.35
N SER A 368 6.29 -5.09 -35.51
CA SER A 368 5.75 -6.44 -35.66
C SER A 368 6.92 -7.38 -36.00
N THR A 369 6.79 -8.66 -35.61
CA THR A 369 7.42 -9.83 -36.24
C THR A 369 8.95 -9.92 -36.21
N ALA A 370 9.49 -10.53 -35.14
CA ALA A 370 10.75 -11.30 -35.19
C ALA A 370 10.88 -12.25 -33.97
N SER A 371 10.12 -13.35 -33.97
CA SER A 371 10.58 -14.69 -33.54
C SER A 371 9.39 -15.64 -33.70
N SER A 372 9.42 -16.32 -34.84
CA SER A 372 8.79 -17.62 -35.12
C SER A 372 9.15 -18.67 -34.09
#